data_AF-A0A969EJV9-F1
#
_entry.id   AF-A0A969EJV9-F1
#
_cell.length_a   1.000
_cell.length_b   1.000
_cell.length_c   1.000
_cell.angle_alpha   90.00
_cell.angle_beta   90.00
_cell.angle_gamma   90.00
#
_symmetry.space_group_name_H-M   'P 1'
#
loop_
_entity.id
_entity.type
_entity.pdbx_description
1 polymer ?
#
loop_
_entity_poly.entity_id
_entity_poly.type
_entity_poly.pdbx_seq_one_letter_code
_entity_poly.pdbx_strand_id
1 'polypeptide(L)'
;MTGAFLFYLNNDLFQTFRDFILLLIAIPAALLTDFFQKRNNFEDALRHLWSQISSSVNEARQYTYRTEASEDEYRKILIGLSRSIDEVRSVYKNLGESKESIGYYPFESLKLMYELFGDLGFGQLDPVKAKHAREQLDHYWKNFKESFLWEFDRPEPESFNTPNDYGDRSKNNFMKWNENG
;
A
#
# COMPACT_ATOMS: atom_id res chain seq x y z
N MET A 1 59.51 18.44 -32.90
CA MET A 1 58.74 17.23 -32.52
C MET A 1 58.38 17.14 -31.03
N THR A 2 58.74 18.12 -30.19
CA THR A 2 58.42 18.14 -28.75
C THR A 2 57.06 18.78 -28.43
N GLY A 3 56.59 19.76 -29.21
CA GLY A 3 55.31 20.45 -28.97
C GLY A 3 54.05 19.59 -29.23
N ALA A 4 54.07 18.72 -30.25
CA ALA A 4 52.94 17.86 -30.58
C ALA A 4 52.72 16.74 -29.55
N PHE A 5 53.80 16.21 -28.96
CA PHE A 5 53.76 15.16 -27.95
C PHE A 5 53.22 15.67 -26.61
N LEU A 6 53.58 16.91 -26.22
CA LEU A 6 53.03 17.57 -25.02
C LEU A 6 51.55 17.95 -25.17
N PHE A 7 51.10 18.31 -26.39
CA PHE A 7 49.70 18.61 -26.67
C PHE A 7 48.83 17.34 -26.69
N TYR A 8 49.36 16.22 -27.19
CA TYR A 8 48.71 14.90 -27.13
C TYR A 8 48.59 14.39 -25.69
N LEU A 9 49.68 14.43 -24.90
CA LEU A 9 49.66 14.03 -23.49
C LEU A 9 48.65 14.83 -22.67
N ASN A 10 48.54 16.16 -22.89
CA ASN A 10 47.54 16.98 -22.21
C ASN A 10 46.10 16.65 -22.63
N ASN A 11 45.86 16.29 -23.89
CA ASN A 11 44.53 15.88 -24.36
C ASN A 11 44.13 14.51 -23.81
N ASP A 12 45.05 13.55 -23.76
CA ASP A 12 44.75 12.21 -23.25
C ASP A 12 44.53 12.22 -21.72
N LEU A 13 45.33 12.99 -20.98
CA LEU A 13 45.14 13.18 -19.53
C LEU A 13 43.83 13.90 -19.23
N PHE A 14 43.49 14.92 -20.04
CA PHE A 14 42.22 15.63 -19.94
C PHE A 14 41.02 14.75 -20.28
N GLN A 15 41.08 13.92 -21.33
CA GLN A 15 40.03 12.95 -21.67
C GLN A 15 39.85 11.93 -20.54
N THR A 16 40.95 11.36 -20.04
CA THR A 16 40.91 10.40 -18.92
C THR A 16 40.31 11.04 -17.66
N PHE A 17 40.72 12.26 -17.31
CA PHE A 17 40.17 12.99 -16.16
C PHE A 17 38.68 13.32 -16.33
N ARG A 18 38.27 13.74 -17.54
CA ARG A 18 36.86 13.96 -17.89
C ARG A 18 36.03 12.69 -17.71
N ASP A 19 36.56 11.54 -18.14
CA ASP A 19 35.88 10.25 -17.99
C ASP A 19 35.76 9.82 -16.52
N PHE A 20 36.76 10.13 -15.69
CA PHE A 20 36.66 9.95 -14.23
C PHE A 20 35.61 10.85 -13.59
N ILE A 21 35.47 12.11 -14.02
CA ILE A 21 34.38 12.99 -13.55
C ILE A 21 33.01 12.41 -13.93
N LEU A 22 32.87 11.94 -15.18
CA LEU A 22 31.65 11.30 -15.64
C LEU A 22 31.33 10.05 -14.81
N LEU A 23 32.33 9.22 -14.49
CA LEU A 23 32.17 8.06 -13.62
C LEU A 23 31.73 8.45 -12.20
N LEU A 24 32.34 9.49 -11.62
CA LEU A 24 32.00 10.00 -10.30
C LEU A 24 30.55 10.50 -10.19
N ILE A 25 29.98 11.02 -11.28
CA ILE A 25 28.59 11.46 -11.34
C ILE A 25 27.65 10.27 -11.67
N ALA A 26 28.07 9.38 -12.56
CA ALA A 26 27.26 8.26 -13.01
C ALA A 26 26.95 7.25 -11.90
N ILE A 27 27.91 6.95 -11.02
CA ILE A 27 27.72 6.00 -9.91
C ILE A 27 26.59 6.45 -8.96
N PRO A 28 26.62 7.66 -8.35
CA PRO A 28 25.55 8.10 -7.46
C PRO A 28 24.22 8.27 -8.19
N ALA A 29 24.22 8.71 -9.45
CA ALA A 29 23.00 8.80 -10.24
C ALA A 29 22.35 7.42 -10.46
N ALA A 30 23.15 6.40 -10.76
CA ALA A 30 22.67 5.03 -10.92
C ALA A 30 22.12 4.46 -9.61
N LEU A 31 22.79 4.72 -8.47
CA LEU A 31 22.29 4.31 -7.15
C LEU A 31 20.97 4.99 -6.80
N LEU A 32 20.85 6.30 -7.01
CA LEU A 32 19.60 7.03 -6.80
C LEU A 32 18.48 6.48 -7.67
N THR A 33 18.77 6.17 -8.94
CA THR A 33 17.81 5.57 -9.86
C THR A 33 17.33 4.21 -9.37
N ASP A 34 18.24 3.34 -8.90
CA ASP A 34 17.88 2.04 -8.35
C ASP A 34 16.99 2.16 -7.10
N PHE A 35 17.31 3.08 -6.17
CA PHE A 35 16.46 3.33 -5.01
C PHE A 35 15.07 3.85 -5.38
N PHE A 36 14.99 4.80 -6.32
CA PHE A 36 13.71 5.32 -6.81
C PHE A 36 12.88 4.22 -7.48
N GLN A 37 13.51 3.37 -8.31
CA GLN A 37 12.82 2.27 -8.96
C GLN A 37 12.25 1.26 -7.95
N LYS A 38 13.04 0.89 -6.93
CA LYS A 38 12.58 0.00 -5.85
C LYS A 38 11.40 0.60 -5.09
N ARG A 39 11.45 1.90 -4.79
CA ARG A 39 10.35 2.60 -4.11
C ARG A 39 9.07 2.60 -4.95
N ASN A 40 9.17 2.96 -6.23
CA ASN A 40 8.02 2.97 -7.14
C ASN A 40 7.40 1.56 -7.26
N ASN A 41 8.22 0.52 -7.43
CA ASN A 41 7.74 -0.86 -7.50
C ASN A 41 7.00 -1.29 -6.21
N PHE A 42 7.51 -0.86 -5.05
CA PHE A 42 6.85 -1.13 -3.77
C PHE A 42 5.50 -0.43 -3.66
N GLU A 43 5.41 0.86 -4.00
CA GLU A 43 4.15 1.60 -3.98
C GLU A 43 3.11 1.02 -4.95
N ASP A 44 3.54 0.61 -6.14
CA ASP A 44 2.67 -0.07 -7.11
C ASP A 44 2.14 -1.40 -6.57
N ALA A 45 3.00 -2.18 -5.90
CA ALA A 45 2.59 -3.41 -5.23
C ALA A 45 1.56 -3.13 -4.12
N LEU A 46 1.75 -2.07 -3.32
CA LEU A 46 0.78 -1.67 -2.30
C LEU A 46 -0.58 -1.28 -2.91
N ARG A 47 -0.59 -0.55 -4.03
CA ARG A 47 -1.84 -0.17 -4.73
C ARG A 47 -2.58 -1.40 -5.26
N HIS A 48 -1.85 -2.36 -5.82
CA HIS A 48 -2.43 -3.62 -6.28
C HIS A 48 -3.02 -4.43 -5.11
N LEU A 49 -2.26 -4.57 -4.01
CA LEU A 49 -2.73 -5.22 -2.78
C LEU A 49 -4.00 -4.56 -2.24
N TRP A 50 -4.00 -3.23 -2.14
CA TRP A 50 -5.15 -2.46 -1.68
C TRP A 50 -6.40 -2.76 -2.50
N SER A 51 -6.29 -2.74 -3.83
CA SER A 51 -7.40 -3.02 -4.74
C SER A 51 -7.94 -4.44 -4.54
N GLN A 52 -7.05 -5.43 -4.46
CA GLN A 52 -7.44 -6.82 -4.30
C GLN A 52 -8.11 -7.07 -2.95
N ILE A 53 -7.51 -6.59 -1.85
CA ILE A 53 -8.05 -6.73 -0.50
C ILE A 53 -9.42 -6.04 -0.41
N SER A 54 -9.52 -4.81 -0.93
CA SER A 54 -10.78 -4.06 -0.93
C SER A 54 -11.89 -4.81 -1.68
N SER A 55 -11.58 -5.45 -2.81
CA SER A 55 -12.54 -6.27 -3.56
C SER A 55 -13.01 -7.45 -2.72
N SER A 56 -12.08 -8.27 -2.19
CA SER A 56 -12.42 -9.46 -1.41
C SER A 56 -13.24 -9.13 -0.15
N VAL A 57 -12.89 -8.05 0.56
CA VAL A 57 -13.61 -7.61 1.76
C VAL A 57 -15.01 -7.08 1.40
N ASN A 58 -15.15 -6.34 0.29
CA ASN A 58 -16.45 -5.86 -0.14
C ASN A 58 -17.37 -7.00 -0.60
N GLU A 59 -16.83 -8.01 -1.29
CA GLU A 59 -17.57 -9.22 -1.66
C GLU A 59 -18.04 -9.98 -0.41
N ALA A 60 -17.15 -10.16 0.59
CA ALA A 60 -17.50 -10.75 1.87
C ALA A 60 -18.59 -9.96 2.62
N ARG A 61 -18.50 -8.63 2.63
CA ARG A 61 -19.54 -7.76 3.19
C ARG A 61 -20.87 -7.95 2.46
N GLN A 62 -20.87 -7.95 1.12
CA GLN A 62 -22.08 -8.10 0.31
C GLN A 62 -22.76 -9.45 0.55
N TYR A 63 -21.97 -10.52 0.71
CA TYR A 63 -22.47 -11.85 1.03
C TYR A 63 -23.29 -11.89 2.33
N THR A 64 -22.96 -11.08 3.33
CA THR A 64 -23.74 -11.00 4.60
C THR A 64 -25.18 -10.48 4.44
N TYR A 65 -25.54 -9.91 3.30
CA TYR A 65 -26.91 -9.44 3.03
C TYR A 65 -27.78 -10.51 2.36
N ARG A 66 -27.20 -11.66 1.99
CA ARG A 66 -27.94 -12.76 1.37
C ARG A 66 -28.74 -13.51 2.43
N THR A 67 -29.92 -13.98 2.04
CA THR A 67 -30.74 -14.88 2.87
C THR A 67 -30.37 -16.35 2.63
N GLU A 68 -30.06 -16.67 1.38
CA GLU A 68 -29.61 -17.98 0.92
C GLU A 68 -28.34 -17.77 0.10
N ALA A 69 -27.32 -18.56 0.38
CA ALA A 69 -26.00 -18.38 -0.20
C ALA A 69 -25.47 -19.66 -0.84
N SER A 70 -24.95 -19.52 -2.06
CA SER A 70 -24.37 -20.62 -2.81
C SER A 70 -23.03 -21.02 -2.22
N GLU A 71 -22.76 -22.34 -2.19
CA GLU A 71 -21.47 -22.89 -1.79
C GLU A 71 -20.33 -22.39 -2.70
N ASP A 72 -20.59 -22.24 -3.99
CA ASP A 72 -19.60 -21.74 -4.95
C ASP A 72 -19.24 -20.28 -4.68
N GLU A 73 -20.22 -19.45 -4.36
CA GLU A 73 -20.01 -18.04 -3.98
C GLU A 73 -19.22 -17.95 -2.68
N TYR A 74 -19.58 -18.74 -1.67
CA TYR A 74 -18.85 -18.83 -0.41
C TYR A 74 -17.38 -19.19 -0.64
N ARG A 75 -17.11 -20.27 -1.38
CA ARG A 75 -15.75 -20.74 -1.64
C ARG A 75 -14.93 -19.69 -2.41
N LYS A 76 -15.54 -19.03 -3.40
CA LYS A 76 -14.88 -17.98 -4.18
C LYS A 76 -14.43 -16.82 -3.29
N ILE A 77 -15.31 -16.35 -2.39
CA ILE A 77 -14.99 -15.23 -1.49
C ILE A 77 -13.93 -15.65 -0.47
N LEU A 78 -14.05 -16.86 0.09
CA LEU A 78 -13.08 -17.40 1.05
C LEU A 78 -11.68 -17.51 0.42
N ILE A 79 -11.58 -17.99 -0.81
CA ILE A 79 -10.33 -18.01 -1.59
C ILE A 79 -9.82 -16.57 -1.83
N GLY A 80 -10.71 -15.63 -2.16
CA GLY A 80 -10.35 -14.23 -2.35
C GLY A 80 -9.75 -13.58 -1.10
N LEU A 81 -10.28 -13.89 0.09
CA LEU A 81 -9.72 -13.44 1.37
C LEU A 81 -8.39 -14.15 1.70
N SER A 82 -8.32 -15.47 1.50
CA SER A 82 -7.08 -16.24 1.70
C SER A 82 -5.95 -15.75 0.81
N ARG A 83 -6.25 -15.49 -0.47
CA ARG A 83 -5.27 -14.96 -1.42
C ARG A 83 -4.77 -13.59 -0.97
N SER A 84 -5.67 -12.71 -0.55
CA SER A 84 -5.31 -11.41 0.02
C SER A 84 -4.36 -11.54 1.21
N ILE A 85 -4.55 -12.56 2.06
CA ILE A 85 -3.65 -12.87 3.17
C ILE A 85 -2.26 -13.29 2.65
N ASP A 86 -2.18 -14.20 1.69
CA ASP A 86 -0.88 -14.67 1.19
C ASP A 86 -0.11 -13.57 0.43
N GLU A 87 -0.82 -12.74 -0.33
CA GLU A 87 -0.21 -11.63 -1.09
C GLU A 87 0.37 -10.58 -0.14
N VAL A 88 -0.30 -10.28 0.98
CA VAL A 88 0.25 -9.40 2.03
C VAL A 88 1.52 -10.00 2.63
N ARG A 89 1.56 -11.30 2.91
CA ARG A 89 2.76 -11.98 3.45
C ARG A 89 3.91 -12.05 2.44
N SER A 90 3.61 -11.96 1.15
CA SER A 90 4.65 -11.92 0.12
C SER A 90 5.41 -10.59 0.13
N VAL A 91 4.75 -9.51 0.56
CA VAL A 91 5.33 -8.16 0.64
C VAL A 91 5.87 -7.87 2.05
N TYR A 92 5.17 -8.31 3.09
CA TYR A 92 5.52 -8.06 4.48
C TYR A 92 5.93 -9.34 5.21
N LYS A 93 7.06 -9.29 5.91
CA LYS A 93 7.44 -10.33 6.88
C LYS A 93 6.53 -10.27 8.09
N ASN A 94 6.33 -11.43 8.73
CA ASN A 94 5.63 -11.48 9.99
C ASN A 94 6.37 -10.65 11.06
N LEU A 95 5.61 -10.01 11.94
CA LEU A 95 6.19 -9.23 13.04
C LEU A 95 6.87 -10.17 14.04
N GLY A 96 8.17 -9.97 14.24
CA GLY A 96 8.98 -10.84 15.10
C GLY A 96 9.33 -12.20 14.47
N GLU A 97 9.24 -12.33 13.14
CA GLU A 97 9.68 -13.53 12.42
C GLU A 97 11.19 -13.77 12.61
N SER A 98 11.55 -14.96 13.09
CA SER A 98 12.94 -15.41 13.25
C SER A 98 13.07 -16.87 12.83
N LYS A 99 14.27 -17.45 12.91
CA LYS A 99 14.46 -18.88 12.61
C LYS A 99 13.75 -19.79 13.63
N GLU A 100 13.46 -19.25 14.81
CA GLU A 100 12.89 -19.94 15.97
C GLU A 100 11.39 -19.65 16.17
N SER A 101 10.85 -18.61 15.51
CA SER A 101 9.46 -18.15 15.68
C SER A 101 8.85 -17.68 14.37
N ILE A 102 7.61 -18.10 14.12
CA ILE A 102 6.81 -17.68 12.95
C ILE A 102 6.36 -16.22 13.07
N GLY A 103 6.37 -15.65 14.28
CA GLY A 103 5.93 -14.28 14.54
C GLY A 103 4.42 -14.07 14.42
N TYR A 104 3.99 -12.81 14.45
CA TYR A 104 2.60 -12.39 14.26
C TYR A 104 2.35 -11.95 12.83
N TYR A 105 1.11 -12.11 12.37
CA TYR A 105 0.75 -11.70 11.04
C TYR A 105 0.85 -10.17 10.90
N PRO A 106 1.35 -9.62 9.77
CA PRO A 106 1.59 -8.18 9.65
C PRO A 106 0.33 -7.33 9.88
N PHE A 107 -0.82 -7.83 9.42
CA PHE A 107 -2.12 -7.19 9.57
C PHE A 107 -3.18 -8.19 10.06
N GLU A 108 -3.18 -8.50 11.37
CA GLU A 108 -4.05 -9.53 11.97
C GLU A 108 -5.54 -9.33 11.64
N SER A 109 -6.00 -8.09 11.45
CA SER A 109 -7.38 -7.79 11.05
C SER A 109 -7.81 -8.52 9.78
N LEU A 110 -6.91 -8.73 8.81
CA LEU A 110 -7.25 -9.44 7.58
C LEU A 110 -7.51 -10.92 7.83
N LYS A 111 -6.72 -11.54 8.71
CA LYS A 111 -6.91 -12.92 9.15
C LYS A 111 -8.21 -13.08 9.95
N LEU A 112 -8.52 -12.14 10.85
CA LEU A 112 -9.78 -12.15 11.60
C LEU A 112 -11.00 -12.03 10.67
N MET A 113 -10.92 -11.23 9.61
CA MET A 113 -11.99 -11.16 8.60
C MET A 113 -12.18 -12.49 7.86
N TYR A 114 -11.09 -13.20 7.54
CA TYR A 114 -11.16 -14.53 6.92
C TYR A 114 -11.82 -15.55 7.85
N GLU A 115 -11.42 -15.61 9.12
CA GLU A 115 -12.00 -16.53 10.11
C GLU A 115 -13.48 -16.24 10.33
N LEU A 116 -13.83 -14.97 10.52
CA LEU A 116 -15.20 -14.51 10.69
C LEU A 116 -16.09 -14.84 9.48
N PHE A 117 -15.57 -14.68 8.27
CA PHE A 117 -16.29 -15.06 7.05
C PHE A 117 -16.41 -16.59 6.93
N GLY A 118 -15.34 -17.32 7.26
CA GLY A 118 -15.35 -18.79 7.30
C GLY A 118 -16.47 -19.33 8.19
N ASP A 119 -16.63 -18.73 9.38
CA ASP A 119 -17.65 -19.10 10.36
C ASP A 119 -19.08 -18.86 9.88
N LEU A 120 -19.34 -17.93 8.94
CA LEU A 120 -20.68 -17.71 8.39
C LEU A 120 -21.21 -18.93 7.65
N GLY A 121 -20.35 -19.64 6.93
CA GLY A 121 -20.71 -20.79 6.10
C GLY A 121 -21.58 -20.43 4.89
N PHE A 122 -22.31 -21.42 4.39
CA PHE A 122 -23.15 -21.34 3.19
C PHE A 122 -24.53 -21.98 3.43
N GLY A 123 -25.44 -21.83 2.46
CA GLY A 123 -26.83 -22.27 2.56
C GLY A 123 -27.73 -21.20 3.18
N GLN A 124 -28.59 -21.59 4.12
CA GLN A 124 -29.48 -20.64 4.80
C GLN A 124 -28.70 -19.86 5.86
N LEU A 125 -28.50 -18.56 5.62
CA LEU A 125 -27.77 -17.71 6.56
C LEU A 125 -28.70 -17.27 7.70
N ASP A 126 -28.22 -17.39 8.94
CA ASP A 126 -28.87 -16.78 10.09
C ASP A 126 -28.74 -15.24 10.01
N PRO A 127 -29.86 -14.49 9.89
CA PRO A 127 -29.82 -13.03 9.77
C PRO A 127 -29.14 -12.31 10.94
N VAL A 128 -29.23 -12.86 12.16
CA VAL A 128 -28.62 -12.28 13.36
C VAL A 128 -27.10 -12.45 13.27
N LYS A 129 -26.63 -13.67 12.98
CA LYS A 129 -25.22 -13.96 12.76
C LYS A 129 -24.63 -13.17 11.59
N ALA A 130 -25.37 -13.07 10.48
CA ALA A 130 -24.93 -12.33 9.30
C ALA A 130 -24.81 -10.82 9.58
N LYS A 131 -25.77 -10.23 10.31
CA LYS A 131 -25.67 -8.84 10.76
C LYS A 131 -24.46 -8.62 11.67
N HIS A 132 -24.24 -9.50 12.64
CA HIS A 132 -23.12 -9.37 13.56
C HIS A 132 -21.77 -9.51 12.84
N ALA A 133 -21.66 -10.48 11.92
CA ALA A 133 -20.46 -10.66 11.11
C ALA A 133 -20.18 -9.42 10.25
N ARG A 134 -21.21 -8.79 9.68
CA ARG A 134 -21.04 -7.53 8.94
C ARG A 134 -20.47 -6.41 9.81
N GLU A 135 -21.00 -6.21 11.01
CA GLU A 135 -20.52 -5.18 11.94
C GLU A 135 -19.05 -5.42 12.34
N GLN A 136 -18.68 -6.68 12.59
CA GLN A 136 -17.30 -7.04 12.88
C GLN A 136 -16.38 -6.91 11.66
N LEU A 137 -16.82 -7.32 10.47
CA LEU A 137 -16.09 -7.11 9.21
C LEU A 137 -15.81 -5.62 9.00
N ASP A 138 -16.78 -4.74 9.26
CA ASP A 138 -16.61 -3.30 9.15
C ASP A 138 -15.59 -2.76 10.15
N HIS A 139 -15.61 -3.26 11.39
CA HIS A 139 -14.65 -2.91 12.41
C HIS A 139 -13.22 -3.33 12.02
N TYR A 140 -13.02 -4.60 11.66
CA TYR A 140 -11.71 -5.10 11.24
C TYR A 140 -11.21 -4.43 9.96
N TRP A 141 -12.11 -4.16 9.01
CA TRP A 141 -11.76 -3.42 7.81
C TRP A 141 -11.30 -2.01 8.14
N LYS A 142 -11.99 -1.30 9.04
CA LYS A 142 -11.57 0.03 9.48
C LYS A 142 -10.16 0.00 10.09
N ASN A 143 -9.91 -0.91 11.03
CA ASN A 143 -8.61 -1.04 11.69
C ASN A 143 -7.50 -1.39 10.69
N PHE A 144 -7.77 -2.32 9.77
CA PHE A 144 -6.84 -2.65 8.69
C PHE A 144 -6.51 -1.41 7.86
N LYS A 145 -7.52 -0.66 7.41
CA LYS A 145 -7.31 0.54 6.59
C LYS A 145 -6.47 1.57 7.33
N GLU A 146 -6.75 1.82 8.61
CA GLU A 146 -5.98 2.78 9.39
C GLU A 146 -4.51 2.43 9.37
N SER A 147 -4.14 1.18 9.70
CA SER A 147 -2.74 0.74 9.70
C SER A 147 -2.12 0.65 8.30
N PHE A 148 -2.80 0.02 7.34
CA PHE A 148 -2.25 -0.24 6.00
C PHE A 148 -2.07 1.05 5.20
N LEU A 149 -2.94 2.05 5.41
CA LEU A 149 -2.84 3.32 4.69
C LEU A 149 -1.67 4.20 5.14
N TRP A 150 -1.09 3.94 6.32
CA TRP A 150 0.17 4.59 6.75
C TRP A 150 1.38 4.13 5.93
N GLU A 151 1.29 2.99 5.27
CA GLU A 151 2.38 2.44 4.46
C GLU A 151 2.55 3.18 3.12
N PHE A 152 1.50 3.89 2.67
CA PHE A 152 1.55 4.67 1.45
C PHE A 152 2.10 6.06 1.70
N ASP A 153 3.00 6.50 0.83
CA ASP A 153 3.38 7.90 0.71
C ASP A 153 2.26 8.66 -0.02
N ARG A 154 1.43 9.38 0.73
CA ARG A 154 0.27 10.09 0.17
C ARG A 154 0.34 11.54 0.56
N PRO A 155 0.33 12.47 -0.41
CA PRO A 155 0.16 13.87 -0.10
C PRO A 155 -1.25 14.11 0.46
N GLU A 156 -1.36 15.06 1.38
CA GLU A 156 -2.66 15.55 1.83
C GLU A 156 -3.36 16.29 0.67
N PRO A 157 -4.67 16.08 0.45
CA PRO A 157 -5.41 16.82 -0.57
C PRO A 157 -5.41 18.33 -0.29
N GLU A 158 -5.17 19.15 -1.32
CA GLU A 158 -5.17 20.61 -1.20
C GLU A 158 -6.56 21.20 -0.88
N SER A 159 -7.63 20.49 -1.23
CA SER A 159 -9.02 20.92 -1.00
C SER A 159 -9.81 19.84 -0.28
N PHE A 160 -10.49 20.24 0.80
CA PHE A 160 -11.44 19.40 1.51
C PHE A 160 -12.76 19.35 0.74
N ASN A 161 -13.22 18.16 0.36
CA ASN A 161 -14.50 17.96 -0.30
C ASN A 161 -15.43 17.16 0.64
N THR A 162 -16.57 17.73 0.99
CA THR A 162 -17.63 17.00 1.70
C THR A 162 -18.98 17.17 1.00
N PRO A 163 -19.88 16.17 1.07
CA PRO A 163 -21.22 16.27 0.46
C PRO A 163 -22.06 17.46 0.96
N ASN A 164 -21.75 17.99 2.15
CA ASN A 164 -22.42 19.14 2.75
C ASN A 164 -21.66 20.47 2.55
N ASP A 165 -20.75 20.54 1.58
CA ASP A 165 -19.98 21.76 1.27
C ASP A 165 -20.86 22.80 0.55
N TYR A 166 -21.84 23.34 1.28
CA TYR A 166 -22.55 24.56 0.92
C TYR A 166 -21.63 25.76 1.17
N GLY A 167 -20.59 25.90 0.34
CA GLY A 167 -19.83 27.15 0.15
C GLY A 167 -19.52 27.94 1.42
N ASP A 168 -18.95 27.30 2.44
CA ASP A 168 -18.58 28.02 3.65
C ASP A 168 -17.29 28.80 3.43
N ARG A 169 -17.46 30.04 2.95
CA ARG A 169 -16.44 31.08 2.82
C ARG A 169 -15.77 31.48 4.15
N SER A 170 -16.11 30.85 5.29
CA SER A 170 -15.51 31.15 6.60
C SER A 170 -14.07 30.64 6.76
N LYS A 171 -13.64 29.60 6.02
CA LYS A 171 -12.27 29.07 6.14
C LYS A 171 -11.19 29.93 5.48
N ASN A 172 -11.55 30.82 4.55
CA ASN A 172 -10.60 31.79 3.97
C ASN A 172 -10.09 32.82 5.00
N ASN A 173 -10.70 32.91 6.18
CA ASN A 173 -10.23 33.77 7.26
C ASN A 173 -9.35 33.05 8.29
N PHE A 174 -9.33 31.71 8.32
CA PHE A 174 -8.47 30.97 9.25
C PHE A 174 -7.00 30.95 8.82
N MET A 175 -6.72 31.09 7.51
CA MET A 175 -5.34 31.24 7.00
C MET A 175 -4.78 32.66 7.17
N LYS A 176 -5.63 33.70 7.24
CA LYS A 176 -5.16 35.09 7.38
C LYS A 176 -4.72 35.49 8.79
N TRP A 177 -5.02 34.67 9.81
CA TRP A 177 -4.65 34.98 11.19
C TRP A 177 -3.23 34.54 11.58
N ASN A 178 -2.59 33.63 10.83
CA ASN A 178 -1.26 33.10 11.16
C ASN A 178 -0.10 33.77 10.41
N GLU A 179 -0.35 34.80 9.60
CA GLU A 179 0.70 35.52 8.85
C GLU A 179 1.06 36.89 9.46
N ASN A 180 0.45 37.30 10.59
CA ASN A 180 0.73 38.59 11.24
C ASN A 180 0.98 38.48 12.76
N GLY A 181 1.49 37.34 13.25
CA GLY A 181 1.88 37.13 14.65
C GLY A 181 3.37 36.80 14.77
#